data_AF-A0A7Z3GP11-F1
#
_entry.id   AF-A0A7Z3GP11-F1
#
_cell.length_a   1.000
_cell.length_b   1.000
_cell.length_c   1.000
_cell.angle_alpha   90.00
_cell.angle_beta   90.00
_cell.angle_gamma   90.00
#
_symmetry.space_group_name_H-M   'P 1'
#
loop_
_entity.id
_entity.type
_entity.pdbx_description
1 polymer ?
#
loop_
_entity_poly.entity_id
_entity_poly.type
_entity_poly.pdbx_seq_one_letter_code
_entity_poly.pdbx_strand_id
1 'polypeptide(L)'
;MKSFVIRLFALMAMALALAACQSTATSPTSSSAFETELAAGRLESAQLALGSEQEDATQLAERRKRLADAYLERSREALAKGDVNGATTALTRARSLMPRAPGVAADVSGLQKPAAPVAPAAQPTCTP
;
A
#
# COMPACT_ATOMS: atom_id res chain seq x y z
N MET A 1 15.85 -41.97 -34.78
CA MET A 1 16.61 -41.55 -33.57
C MET A 1 16.68 -40.02 -33.41
N LYS A 2 16.97 -39.22 -34.45
CA LYS A 2 17.04 -37.74 -34.35
C LYS A 2 15.74 -37.03 -33.97
N SER A 3 14.60 -37.50 -34.48
CA SER A 3 13.28 -36.90 -34.16
C SER A 3 12.86 -37.11 -32.70
N PHE A 4 13.38 -38.15 -32.04
CA PHE A 4 13.08 -38.43 -30.64
C PHE A 4 13.88 -37.48 -29.71
N VAL A 5 15.15 -37.23 -30.05
CA VAL A 5 16.02 -36.29 -29.33
C VAL A 5 15.49 -34.86 -29.43
N ILE A 6 15.00 -34.45 -30.59
CA ILE A 6 14.42 -33.11 -30.80
C ILE A 6 13.12 -32.93 -29.99
N ARG A 7 12.26 -33.96 -29.96
CA ARG A 7 11.03 -33.93 -29.14
C ARG A 7 11.33 -33.92 -27.65
N LEU A 8 12.33 -34.67 -27.19
CA LEU A 8 12.75 -34.70 -25.79
C LEU A 8 13.31 -33.33 -25.36
N PHE A 9 14.12 -32.69 -26.22
CA PHE A 9 14.67 -31.37 -25.96
C PHE A 9 13.58 -30.30 -25.90
N ALA A 10 12.60 -30.33 -26.81
CA ALA A 10 11.46 -29.43 -26.81
C ALA A 10 10.60 -29.59 -25.54
N LEU A 11 10.38 -30.82 -25.08
CA LEU A 11 9.64 -31.08 -23.84
C LEU A 11 10.39 -30.59 -22.59
N MET A 12 11.71 -30.72 -22.54
CA MET A 12 12.52 -30.18 -21.45
C MET A 12 12.54 -28.65 -21.43
N ALA A 13 12.64 -28.00 -22.59
CA ALA A 13 12.55 -26.54 -22.69
C ALA A 13 11.17 -26.03 -22.27
N MET A 14 10.09 -26.72 -22.66
CA MET A 14 8.73 -26.41 -22.25
C MET A 14 8.55 -26.56 -20.73
N ALA A 15 9.06 -27.65 -20.13
CA ALA A 15 9.01 -27.86 -18.68
C ALA A 15 9.78 -26.78 -17.91
N LEU A 16 10.91 -26.32 -18.44
CA LEU A 16 11.69 -25.23 -17.84
C LEU A 16 10.94 -23.89 -17.91
N ALA A 17 10.20 -23.63 -18.99
CA ALA A 17 9.35 -22.45 -19.12
C ALA A 17 8.12 -22.50 -18.20
N LEU A 18 7.50 -23.68 -18.03
CA LEU A 18 6.39 -23.85 -17.08
C LEU A 18 6.84 -23.69 -15.62
N ALA A 19 8.06 -24.13 -15.26
CA ALA A 19 8.60 -23.93 -13.92
C ALA A 19 8.79 -22.44 -13.57
N ALA A 20 9.13 -21.60 -14.56
CA ALA A 20 9.20 -20.15 -14.37
C ALA A 20 7.81 -19.51 -14.18
N CYS A 21 6.75 -20.04 -14.82
CA CYS A 21 5.37 -19.57 -14.62
C CYS A 21 4.76 -20.01 -13.28
N GLN A 22 5.21 -21.11 -12.68
CA GLN A 22 4.73 -21.52 -11.35
C GLN A 22 5.35 -20.70 -10.21
N SER A 23 6.46 -19.98 -10.47
CA SER A 23 7.13 -19.14 -9.46
C SER A 23 6.40 -17.82 -9.16
N THR A 24 5.26 -17.55 -9.81
CA THR A 24 4.41 -16.38 -9.57
C THR A 24 2.98 -16.74 -9.13
N ALA A 25 2.69 -18.01 -8.86
CA ALA A 25 1.36 -18.46 -8.41
C ALA A 25 1.39 -19.11 -7.02
N THR A 26 2.13 -18.52 -6.08
CA THR A 26 1.68 -18.53 -4.69
C THR A 26 1.19 -17.12 -4.46
N SER A 27 -0.11 -16.89 -4.59
CA SER A 27 -0.73 -15.78 -3.88
C SER A 27 -0.47 -16.10 -2.41
N PRO A 28 0.51 -15.45 -1.77
CA PRO A 28 0.68 -15.66 -0.35
C PRO A 28 -0.67 -15.22 0.25
N THR A 29 -1.24 -15.98 1.18
CA THR A 29 -2.30 -15.46 2.05
C THR A 29 -1.93 -14.02 2.35
N SER A 30 -2.71 -13.06 1.89
CA SER A 30 -2.22 -11.72 1.55
C SER A 30 -1.38 -11.05 2.66
N SER A 31 -1.63 -11.44 3.91
CA SER A 31 -0.85 -11.12 5.10
C SER A 31 0.63 -11.47 5.00
N SER A 32 0.96 -12.65 4.50
CA SER A 32 2.34 -13.05 4.23
C SER A 32 2.93 -12.34 3.02
N ALA A 33 2.11 -11.84 2.08
CA ALA A 33 2.60 -11.05 0.95
C ALA A 33 3.11 -9.69 1.43
N PHE A 34 2.34 -9.00 2.30
CA PHE A 34 2.77 -7.76 2.93
C PHE A 34 4.10 -7.92 3.67
N GLU A 35 4.19 -8.92 4.56
CA GLU A 35 5.40 -9.14 5.37
C GLU A 35 6.61 -9.51 4.51
N THR A 36 6.40 -10.30 3.44
CA THR A 36 7.47 -10.65 2.49
C THR A 36 8.00 -9.42 1.75
N GLU A 37 7.11 -8.57 1.23
CA GLU A 37 7.50 -7.35 0.51
C GLU A 37 8.14 -6.31 1.45
N LEU A 38 7.66 -6.21 2.70
CA LEU A 38 8.24 -5.35 3.73
C LEU A 38 9.65 -5.81 4.10
N ALA A 39 9.85 -7.11 4.32
CA ALA A 39 11.16 -7.69 4.60
C ALA A 39 12.13 -7.54 3.41
N ALA A 40 11.61 -7.55 2.18
CA ALA A 40 12.38 -7.30 0.97
C ALA A 40 12.68 -5.80 0.74
N GLY A 41 12.18 -4.89 1.58
CA GLY A 41 12.34 -3.44 1.44
C GLY A 41 11.54 -2.83 0.29
N ARG A 42 10.62 -3.59 -0.32
CA ARG A 42 9.79 -3.15 -1.45
C ARG A 42 8.53 -2.45 -0.93
N LEU A 43 8.72 -1.23 -0.41
CA LEU A 43 7.68 -0.48 0.30
C LEU A 43 6.44 -0.20 -0.57
N GLU A 44 6.63 0.06 -1.86
CA GLU A 44 5.52 0.29 -2.79
C GLU A 44 4.65 -0.96 -3.01
N SER A 45 5.24 -2.15 -3.16
CA SER A 45 4.47 -3.40 -3.29
C SER A 45 3.88 -3.85 -1.97
N ALA A 46 4.56 -3.65 -0.84
CA ALA A 46 3.97 -3.84 0.48
C ALA A 46 2.72 -2.97 0.67
N GLN A 47 2.75 -1.70 0.22
CA GLN A 47 1.58 -0.81 0.27
C GLN A 47 0.41 -1.32 -0.59
N LEU A 48 0.70 -1.89 -1.78
CA LEU A 48 -0.32 -2.47 -2.65
C LEU A 48 -0.95 -3.72 -2.01
N ALA A 49 -0.13 -4.60 -1.42
CA ALA A 49 -0.60 -5.78 -0.69
C ALA A 49 -1.54 -5.38 0.45
N LEU A 50 -1.17 -4.36 1.23
CA LEU A 50 -1.97 -3.83 2.33
C LEU A 50 -3.35 -3.29 1.88
N GLY A 51 -3.47 -2.81 0.64
CA GLY A 51 -4.74 -2.34 0.06
C GLY A 51 -5.63 -3.45 -0.50
N SER A 52 -5.06 -4.63 -0.79
CA SER A 52 -5.79 -5.80 -1.29
C SER A 52 -6.41 -6.66 -0.19
N GLU A 53 -6.06 -6.38 1.06
CA GLU A 53 -6.46 -7.17 2.22
C GLU A 53 -7.64 -6.58 2.97
N GLN A 54 -8.61 -7.46 3.26
CA GLN A 54 -9.72 -7.15 4.13
C GLN A 54 -9.41 -7.70 5.52
N GLU A 55 -8.74 -6.89 6.33
CA GLU A 55 -8.36 -7.25 7.69
C GLU A 55 -9.20 -6.52 8.73
N ASP A 56 -9.19 -7.03 9.96
CA ASP A 56 -9.71 -6.31 11.11
C ASP A 56 -9.02 -4.96 11.26
N ALA A 57 -9.77 -3.95 11.70
CA ALA A 57 -9.28 -2.58 11.84
C ALA A 57 -8.01 -2.48 12.71
N THR A 58 -7.88 -3.33 13.72
CA THR A 58 -6.71 -3.40 14.60
C THR A 58 -5.47 -3.92 13.88
N GLN A 59 -5.60 -5.01 13.12
CA GLN A 59 -4.50 -5.60 12.36
C GLN A 59 -4.03 -4.67 11.24
N LEU A 60 -5.00 -4.06 10.55
CA LEU A 60 -4.74 -3.07 9.51
C LEU A 60 -4.00 -1.84 10.05
N ALA A 61 -4.39 -1.35 11.24
CA ALA A 61 -3.72 -0.24 11.89
C ALA A 61 -2.27 -0.57 12.26
N GLU A 62 -2.02 -1.78 12.77
CA GLU A 62 -0.67 -2.24 13.10
C GLU A 62 0.22 -2.34 11.84
N ARG A 63 -0.28 -2.93 10.75
CA ARG A 63 0.50 -3.02 9.50
C ARG A 63 0.75 -1.66 8.86
N ARG A 64 -0.23 -0.77 8.86
CA ARG A 64 -0.04 0.62 8.40
C ARG A 64 1.04 1.33 9.19
N LYS A 65 1.09 1.12 10.51
CA LYS A 65 2.15 1.66 11.37
C LYS A 65 3.52 1.12 10.97
N ARG A 66 3.68 -0.20 10.82
CA ARG A 66 4.96 -0.81 10.39
C ARG A 66 5.43 -0.28 9.04
N LEU A 67 4.50 -0.14 8.08
CA LEU A 67 4.81 0.42 6.76
C LEU A 67 5.22 1.90 6.86
N ALA A 68 4.55 2.69 7.70
CA ALA A 68 4.93 4.08 7.94
C ALA A 68 6.34 4.19 8.55
N ASP A 69 6.67 3.34 9.53
CA ASP A 69 7.99 3.30 10.16
C ASP A 69 9.09 2.96 9.13
N ALA A 70 8.82 2.03 8.20
CA ALA A 70 9.75 1.71 7.12
C ALA A 70 9.96 2.89 6.13
N TYR A 71 8.90 3.64 5.80
CA TYR A 71 9.04 4.86 4.99
C TYR A 71 9.80 5.97 5.72
N LEU A 72 9.66 6.07 7.05
CA LEU A 72 10.46 7.01 7.85
C LEU A 72 11.94 6.65 7.78
N GLU A 73 12.31 5.37 7.89
CA GLU A 73 13.70 4.96 7.77
C GLU A 73 14.27 5.25 6.39
N ARG A 74 13.53 4.93 5.32
CA ARG A 74 13.94 5.29 3.95
C ARG A 74 14.12 6.79 3.76
N SER A 75 13.29 7.61 4.42
CA SER A 75 13.46 9.06 4.36
C SER A 75 14.75 9.53 5.03
N ARG A 76 15.14 8.93 6.17
CA ARG A 76 16.40 9.25 6.85
C ARG A 76 17.59 8.85 5.99
N GLU A 77 17.54 7.68 5.36
CA GLU A 77 18.58 7.27 4.42
C GLU A 77 18.69 8.22 3.21
N ALA A 78 17.56 8.65 2.66
CA ALA A 78 17.54 9.60 1.55
C ALA A 78 18.14 10.95 1.97
N LEU A 79 17.81 11.44 3.17
CA LEU A 79 18.44 12.64 3.75
C LEU A 79 19.95 12.47 3.92
N ALA A 80 20.41 11.33 4.43
CA ALA A 80 21.83 11.03 4.60
C ALA A 80 22.58 11.00 3.25
N LYS A 81 21.89 10.61 2.17
CA LYS A 81 22.41 10.62 0.79
C LYS A 81 22.29 12.00 0.12
N GLY A 82 21.69 13.00 0.77
CA GLY A 82 21.42 14.32 0.21
C GLY A 82 20.21 14.38 -0.73
N ASP A 83 19.44 13.31 -0.85
CA ASP A 83 18.22 13.24 -1.66
C ASP A 83 17.01 13.77 -0.88
N VAL A 84 16.89 15.10 -0.83
CA VAL A 84 15.80 15.80 -0.15
C VAL A 84 14.44 15.52 -0.81
N ASN A 85 14.41 15.32 -2.14
CA ASN A 85 13.18 15.05 -2.88
C ASN A 85 12.64 13.65 -2.57
N GLY A 86 13.52 12.64 -2.57
CA GLY A 86 13.20 11.28 -2.17
C GLY A 86 12.76 11.21 -0.70
N ALA A 87 13.45 11.94 0.19
CA ALA A 87 13.08 12.03 1.59
C ALA A 87 11.68 12.64 1.79
N THR A 88 11.39 13.75 1.10
CA THR A 88 10.09 14.43 1.18
C THR A 88 8.95 13.55 0.69
N THR A 89 9.18 12.82 -0.41
CA THR A 89 8.21 11.87 -0.96
C THR A 89 7.94 10.72 0.02
N ALA A 90 9.00 10.12 0.59
CA ALA A 90 8.88 9.05 1.57
C ALA A 90 8.15 9.52 2.84
N LEU A 91 8.48 10.70 3.36
CA LEU A 91 7.80 11.31 4.51
C LEU A 91 6.32 11.58 4.25
N THR A 92 5.99 12.07 3.05
CA THR A 92 4.60 12.32 2.67
C THR A 92 3.78 11.02 2.69
N ARG A 93 4.36 9.92 2.16
CA ARG A 93 3.72 8.60 2.23
C ARG A 93 3.60 8.09 3.67
N ALA A 94 4.65 8.18 4.47
CA ALA A 94 4.61 7.78 5.89
C ALA A 94 3.48 8.49 6.65
N ARG A 95 3.35 9.81 6.45
CA ARG A 95 2.29 10.62 7.08
C ARG A 95 0.89 10.26 6.63
N SER A 96 0.73 9.83 5.37
CA SER A 96 -0.56 9.37 4.85
C SER A 96 -1.00 8.01 5.43
N LEU A 97 -0.03 7.19 5.84
CA LEU A 97 -0.25 5.86 6.40
C LEU A 97 -0.46 5.89 7.92
N MET A 98 0.09 6.88 8.62
CA MET A 98 -0.14 7.03 10.05
C MET A 98 -1.61 7.36 10.32
N PRO A 99 -2.31 6.56 11.14
CA PRO A 99 -3.66 6.89 11.54
C PRO A 99 -3.64 8.21 12.31
N ARG A 100 -4.43 9.20 11.87
CA ARG A 100 -4.76 10.36 12.69
C ARG A 100 -5.25 9.83 14.04
N ALA A 101 -4.69 10.36 15.12
CA ALA A 101 -4.81 9.82 16.46
C ALA A 101 -6.22 9.26 16.76
N PRO A 102 -6.33 8.03 17.31
CA PRO A 102 -7.63 7.38 17.57
C PRO A 102 -8.56 8.12 18.54
N GLY A 103 -8.11 9.22 19.18
CA GLY A 103 -8.99 10.17 19.86
C GLY A 103 -9.68 11.15 18.92
N VAL A 104 -9.00 11.67 17.90
CA VAL A 104 -9.54 12.73 17.04
C VAL A 104 -10.49 12.17 15.96
N ALA A 105 -10.30 10.93 15.52
CA ALA A 105 -11.17 10.28 14.53
C ALA A 105 -12.55 9.87 15.10
N ALA A 106 -12.59 9.50 16.39
CA ALA A 106 -13.83 9.20 17.09
C ALA A 106 -14.67 10.47 17.29
N ASP A 107 -14.04 11.59 17.66
CA ASP A 107 -14.73 12.87 17.88
C ASP A 107 -15.24 13.52 16.58
N VAL A 108 -14.54 13.38 15.44
CA VAL A 108 -15.04 13.91 14.15
C VAL A 108 -16.16 13.07 13.53
N SER A 109 -16.24 11.78 13.85
CA SER A 109 -17.37 10.92 13.43
C SER A 109 -18.69 11.37 14.07
N GLY A 110 -18.65 11.97 15.27
CA GLY A 110 -19.80 12.59 15.91
C GLY A 110 -20.21 13.95 15.32
N LEU A 111 -19.27 14.66 14.67
CA LEU A 111 -19.50 15.96 14.01
C LEU A 111 -20.04 15.81 12.58
N GLN A 112 -19.83 14.65 11.94
CA GLN A 112 -20.35 14.33 10.61
C GLN A 112 -21.81 13.85 10.65
N LYS A 113 -22.67 14.44 11.48
CA LYS A 113 -24.13 14.30 11.33
C LYS A 113 -24.61 15.41 10.39
N PRO A 114 -25.06 15.12 9.16
CA PRO A 114 -25.69 16.13 8.33
C PRO A 114 -26.96 16.58 9.05
N ALA A 115 -26.96 17.81 9.56
CA ALA A 115 -28.21 18.49 9.82
C ALA A 115 -28.95 18.62 8.49
N ALA A 116 -30.23 18.23 8.50
CA ALA A 116 -31.17 18.27 7.39
C ALA A 116 -31.13 19.61 6.61
N PRO A 117 -31.56 19.63 5.33
CA PRO A 117 -31.33 20.74 4.43
C PRO A 117 -32.12 21.97 4.89
N VAL A 118 -31.41 23.05 5.22
CA VAL A 118 -32.04 24.36 5.41
C VAL A 118 -32.06 25.05 4.06
N ALA A 119 -33.27 25.27 3.56
CA ALA A 119 -33.61 26.00 2.34
C ALA A 119 -32.99 27.42 2.32
N PRO A 120 -32.82 28.04 1.13
CA PRO A 120 -31.95 29.20 0.95
C PRO A 120 -32.59 30.48 1.50
N ALA A 121 -31.99 31.07 2.53
CA ALA A 121 -32.33 32.40 3.02
C ALA A 121 -31.42 33.46 2.35
N ALA A 122 -32.05 34.19 1.43
CA ALA A 122 -31.85 35.60 1.05
C ALA A 122 -30.43 36.21 1.17
N GLN A 123 -29.90 36.61 0.02
CA GLN A 123 -28.75 37.52 -0.07
C GLN A 123 -29.09 38.90 0.54
N PRO A 124 -28.17 39.56 1.25
CA PRO A 124 -28.35 40.95 1.65
C PRO A 124 -28.08 41.87 0.46
N THR A 125 -29.13 42.52 -0.05
CA THR A 125 -29.02 43.70 -0.92
C THR A 125 -28.42 44.85 -0.11
N CYS A 126 -27.14 45.16 -0.35
CA CYS A 126 -26.57 46.45 -0.02
C CYS A 126 -27.01 47.47 -1.09
N THR A 127 -27.72 48.51 -0.68
CA THR A 127 -27.89 49.75 -1.46
C THR A 127 -27.42 50.93 -0.62
N PRO A 128 -26.67 51.89 -1.20
CA PRO A 128 -26.19 53.09 -0.52
C PRO A 128 -27.31 54.10 -0.23
#